data_AF-A0A7V9JIJ1-F1
#
_entry.id   AF-A0A7V9JIJ1-F1
#
_cell.length_a   1.000
_cell.length_b   1.000
_cell.length_c   1.000
_cell.angle_alpha   90.00
_cell.angle_beta   90.00
_cell.angle_gamma   90.00
#
_symmetry.space_group_name_H-M   'P 1'
#
loop_
_entity.id
_entity.type
_entity.pdbx_description
1 polymer ?
#
loop_
_entity_poly.entity_id
_entity_poly.type
_entity_poly.pdbx_seq_one_letter_code
_entity_poly.pdbx_strand_id
1 'polypeptide(L)'
;MLDRGRPQLARATVARRISTVRSFLRFTFGAARVPDAPLAPRLPNRLPEAPKQEEIERIVSGFEGDDALALRNRALFELIYSAGLRSAEVVGLDLGDVDFDQELVRVRGKGSKERVVPLGELAALAVARY
;
A
#
# COMPACT_ATOMS: atom_id res chain seq x y z
N MET A 1 -19.88 28.06 21.69
CA MET A 1 -19.18 27.33 22.75
C MET A 1 -19.24 25.83 22.46
N LEU A 2 -18.56 25.35 21.42
CA LEU A 2 -18.47 23.91 21.10
C LEU A 2 -17.06 23.61 20.60
N ASP A 3 -16.51 22.49 21.05
CA ASP A 3 -15.21 21.89 20.71
C ASP A 3 -14.03 22.18 21.67
N ARG A 4 -14.15 21.66 22.90
CA ARG A 4 -13.00 21.30 23.76
C ARG A 4 -13.00 19.78 23.89
N GLY A 5 -12.11 19.09 23.17
CA GLY A 5 -11.84 17.66 23.42
C GLY A 5 -11.52 16.80 22.19
N ARG A 6 -11.73 17.28 20.96
CA ARG A 6 -11.32 16.51 19.77
C ARG A 6 -9.87 16.82 19.39
N PRO A 7 -9.01 15.81 19.18
CA PRO A 7 -7.67 16.04 18.68
C PRO A 7 -7.76 16.76 17.33
N GLN A 8 -6.92 17.77 17.11
CA GLN A 8 -6.85 18.46 15.83
C GLN A 8 -6.55 17.44 14.73
N LEU A 9 -7.42 17.42 13.72
CA LEU A 9 -7.24 16.53 12.57
C LEU A 9 -6.01 16.94 11.78
N ALA A 10 -5.24 15.96 11.31
CA ALA A 10 -4.17 16.21 10.36
C ALA A 10 -4.71 16.94 9.12
N ARG A 11 -3.91 17.87 8.56
CA ARG A 11 -4.29 18.66 7.37
C ARG A 11 -4.72 17.78 6.19
N ALA A 12 -4.06 16.63 6.01
CA ALA A 12 -4.42 15.63 5.01
C ALA A 12 -5.83 15.05 5.22
N THR A 13 -6.21 14.78 6.47
CA THR A 13 -7.54 14.31 6.83
C THR A 13 -8.61 15.36 6.52
N VAL A 14 -8.33 16.64 6.84
CA VAL A 14 -9.24 17.75 6.52
C VAL A 14 -9.40 17.91 5.00
N ALA A 15 -8.30 17.92 4.25
CA ALA A 15 -8.32 18.01 2.79
C ALA A 15 -9.12 16.86 2.16
N ARG A 16 -8.92 15.62 2.65
CA ARG A 16 -9.68 14.43 2.20
C ARG A 16 -11.17 14.59 2.46
N ARG A 17 -11.57 15.00 3.67
CA ARG A 17 -12.99 15.20 4.03
C ARG A 17 -13.66 16.26 3.16
N ILE A 18 -12.98 17.38 2.91
CA ILE A 18 -13.49 18.44 2.03
C ILE A 18 -13.66 17.93 0.59
N SER A 19 -12.71 17.13 0.08
CA SER A 19 -12.82 16.49 -1.23
C SER A 19 -14.01 15.53 -1.31
N THR A 20 -14.23 14.73 -0.27
CA THR A 20 -15.39 13.82 -0.17
C THR A 20 -16.71 14.59 -0.19
N VAL A 21 -16.87 15.62 0.66
CA VAL A 21 -18.10 16.45 0.70
C VAL A 21 -18.34 17.12 -0.65
N ARG A 22 -17.30 17.68 -1.29
CA ARG A 22 -17.44 18.29 -2.61
C ARG A 22 -17.88 17.28 -3.66
N SER A 23 -17.27 16.09 -3.67
CA SER A 23 -17.62 15.02 -4.62
C SER A 23 -19.06 14.56 -4.42
N PHE A 24 -19.50 14.43 -3.17
CA PHE A 24 -20.90 14.12 -2.84
C PHE A 24 -21.86 15.21 -3.30
N LEU A 25 -21.58 16.49 -3.00
CA LEU A 25 -22.42 17.60 -3.45
C LEU A 25 -22.47 17.69 -4.99
N ARG A 26 -21.35 17.44 -5.68
CA ARG A 26 -21.30 17.41 -7.16
C ARG A 26 -22.11 16.25 -7.72
N PHE A 27 -22.11 15.10 -7.06
CA PHE A 27 -22.95 13.97 -7.44
C PHE A 27 -24.44 14.29 -7.25
N THR A 28 -24.83 14.87 -6.12
CA THR A 28 -26.24 15.14 -5.78
C THR A 28 -26.83 16.34 -6.52
N PHE A 29 -26.07 17.42 -6.64
CA PHE A 29 -26.54 18.68 -7.22
C PHE A 29 -25.95 18.96 -8.60
N GLY A 30 -25.01 18.16 -9.12
CA GLY A 30 -24.32 18.43 -10.37
C GLY A 30 -23.22 19.48 -10.23
N ALA A 31 -22.18 19.36 -11.06
CA ALA A 31 -20.95 20.16 -10.94
C ALA A 31 -21.18 21.68 -11.06
N ALA A 32 -22.15 22.11 -11.87
CA ALA A 32 -22.46 23.53 -12.10
C ALA A 32 -22.99 24.26 -10.85
N ARG A 33 -23.59 23.53 -9.90
CA ARG A 33 -24.16 24.11 -8.66
C ARG A 33 -23.20 24.08 -7.47
N VAL A 34 -21.98 23.55 -7.65
CA VAL A 34 -20.98 23.44 -6.59
C VAL A 34 -19.77 24.31 -6.94
N PRO A 35 -19.56 25.45 -6.24
CA PRO A 35 -18.43 26.34 -6.48
C PRO A 35 -17.10 25.61 -6.35
N ASP A 36 -16.15 25.91 -7.24
CA ASP A 36 -14.78 25.38 -7.15
C ASP A 36 -13.92 26.21 -6.19
N ALA A 37 -14.39 26.37 -4.95
CA ALA A 37 -13.67 27.11 -3.94
C ALA A 37 -12.49 26.27 -3.40
N PRO A 38 -11.29 26.84 -3.20
CA PRO A 38 -10.14 26.13 -2.64
C PRO A 38 -10.25 25.97 -1.11
N LEU A 39 -11.31 25.29 -0.65
CA LEU A 39 -11.61 25.07 0.77
C LEU A 39 -10.62 24.13 1.47
N ALA A 40 -9.91 23.29 0.72
CA ALA A 40 -8.95 22.34 1.28
C ALA A 40 -7.67 23.05 1.74
N PRO A 41 -7.10 22.68 2.91
CA PRO A 41 -5.83 23.23 3.35
C PRO A 41 -4.73 22.84 2.35
N ARG A 42 -3.79 23.76 2.11
CA ARG A 42 -2.59 23.44 1.33
C ARG A 42 -1.78 22.36 2.03
N LEU A 43 -1.60 21.25 1.32
CA LEU A 43 -0.76 20.14 1.76
C LEU A 43 0.69 20.47 1.43
N PRO A 44 1.63 20.33 2.38
CA PRO A 44 3.05 20.36 2.05
C PRO A 44 3.34 19.17 1.13
N ASN A 45 4.02 19.43 0.01
CA ASN A 45 4.42 18.37 -0.91
C ASN A 45 5.70 17.72 -0.35
N ARG A 46 5.53 16.69 0.48
CA ARG A 46 6.65 15.91 1.00
C ARG A 46 6.86 14.71 0.10
N LEU A 47 8.03 14.60 -0.51
CA LEU A 47 8.42 13.40 -1.22
C LEU A 47 8.62 12.26 -0.20
N PRO A 48 8.13 11.04 -0.48
CA PRO A 48 8.49 9.88 0.31
C PRO A 48 10.02 9.73 0.33
N GLU A 49 10.59 9.56 1.52
CA GLU A 49 12.00 9.20 1.66
C GLU A 49 12.12 7.71 1.39
N ALA A 50 12.91 7.33 0.39
CA ALA A 50 13.22 5.93 0.12
C ALA A 50 14.15 5.40 1.22
N PRO A 51 13.95 4.16 1.72
CA PRO A 51 14.83 3.57 2.71
C PRO A 51 16.25 3.46 2.17
N LYS A 52 17.23 3.70 3.03
CA LYS A 52 18.64 3.51 2.67
C LYS A 52 18.97 2.03 2.58
N GLN A 53 20.03 1.70 1.86
CA GLN A 53 20.48 0.31 1.74
C GLN A 53 20.75 -0.32 3.11
N GLU A 54 21.36 0.41 4.06
CA GLU A 54 21.65 -0.13 5.39
C GLU A 54 20.39 -0.33 6.26
N GLU A 55 19.29 0.35 5.95
CA GLU A 55 17.99 0.12 6.59
C GLU A 55 17.35 -1.15 6.08
N ILE A 56 17.45 -1.39 4.77
CA ILE A 56 16.98 -2.62 4.12
C ILE A 56 17.75 -3.83 4.66
N GLU A 57 19.08 -3.75 4.69
CA GLU A 57 19.93 -4.84 5.21
C GLU A 57 19.60 -5.19 6.66
N ARG A 58 19.35 -4.19 7.52
CA ARG A 58 18.93 -4.40 8.91
C ARG A 58 17.55 -5.04 9.06
N ILE A 59 16.61 -4.70 8.18
CA ILE A 59 15.29 -5.34 8.16
C ILE A 59 15.44 -6.81 7.75
N VAL A 60 16.23 -7.06 6.70
CA VAL A 60 16.50 -8.40 6.18
C VAL A 60 17.17 -9.29 7.21
N SER A 61 18.19 -8.79 7.93
CA SER A 61 18.84 -9.54 9.01
C SER A 61 17.93 -9.78 10.22
N GLY A 62 16.82 -9.05 10.33
CA GLY A 62 15.83 -9.27 11.40
C GLY A 62 14.96 -10.52 11.20
N PHE A 63 15.02 -11.17 10.03
CA PHE A 63 14.21 -12.35 9.70
C PHE A 63 15.00 -13.67 9.82
N GLU A 64 15.95 -13.75 10.74
CA GLU A 64 16.76 -14.96 10.96
C GLU A 64 15.94 -16.10 11.59
N GLY A 65 16.21 -17.33 11.16
CA GLY A 65 15.60 -18.55 11.68
C GLY A 65 14.83 -19.36 10.64
N ASP A 66 14.48 -20.59 11.02
CA ASP A 66 13.67 -21.52 10.22
C ASP A 66 12.27 -21.76 10.84
N ASP A 67 11.87 -20.91 11.79
CA ASP A 67 10.49 -20.95 12.29
C ASP A 67 9.52 -20.33 11.28
N ALA A 68 8.25 -20.72 11.38
CA ALA A 68 7.21 -20.32 10.44
C ALA A 68 7.02 -18.79 10.36
N LEU A 69 7.26 -18.04 11.44
CA LEU A 69 7.12 -16.58 11.42
C LEU A 69 8.30 -15.91 10.73
N ALA A 70 9.53 -16.37 10.98
CA ALA A 70 10.72 -15.89 10.31
C ALA A 70 10.61 -16.10 8.79
N LEU A 71 10.30 -17.33 8.36
CA LEU A 71 10.13 -17.68 6.95
C LEU A 71 9.00 -16.87 6.28
N ARG A 72 7.84 -16.77 6.93
CA ARG A 72 6.73 -15.95 6.42
C ARG A 72 7.13 -14.49 6.27
N ASN A 73 7.72 -13.89 7.30
CA ASN A 73 8.06 -12.47 7.28
C ASN A 73 9.12 -12.18 6.20
N ARG A 74 10.07 -13.09 5.99
CA ARG A 74 11.03 -13.05 4.89
C ARG A 74 10.34 -13.08 3.52
N ALA A 75 9.41 -14.02 3.31
CA ALA A 75 8.64 -14.13 2.07
C ALA A 75 7.78 -12.87 1.80
N LEU A 76 7.07 -12.37 2.82
CA LEU A 76 6.28 -11.15 2.73
C LEU A 76 7.15 -9.94 2.36
N PHE A 77 8.32 -9.81 2.98
CA PHE A 77 9.26 -8.73 2.67
C PHE A 77 9.73 -8.80 1.23
N GLU A 78 10.20 -9.97 0.77
CA GLU A 78 10.71 -10.12 -0.60
C GLU A 78 9.62 -9.88 -1.66
N LEU A 79 8.39 -10.32 -1.42
CA LEU A 79 7.26 -10.04 -2.32
C LEU A 79 6.97 -8.53 -2.44
N ILE A 80 7.08 -7.78 -1.34
CA ILE A 80 6.90 -6.32 -1.34
C ILE A 80 8.10 -5.62 -2.00
N TYR A 81 9.30 -5.98 -1.58
CA TYR A 81 10.52 -5.28 -1.93
C TYR A 81 11.01 -5.61 -3.35
N SER A 82 11.13 -6.90 -3.68
CA SER A 82 11.66 -7.34 -4.97
C SER A 82 10.60 -7.40 -6.07
N ALA A 83 9.39 -7.89 -5.77
CA ALA A 83 8.31 -8.01 -6.75
C ALA A 83 7.38 -6.78 -6.79
N GLY A 84 7.54 -5.82 -5.86
CA GLY A 84 6.81 -4.55 -5.88
C GLY A 84 5.32 -4.68 -5.57
N LEU A 85 4.93 -5.72 -4.83
CA LEU A 85 3.54 -5.92 -4.42
C LEU A 85 3.16 -4.99 -3.28
N ARG A 86 1.90 -4.55 -3.26
CA ARG A 86 1.36 -3.80 -2.12
C ARG A 86 1.04 -4.75 -0.97
N SER A 87 1.10 -4.26 0.27
CA SER A 87 0.79 -5.08 1.45
C SER A 87 -0.56 -5.81 1.37
N ALA A 88 -1.61 -5.15 0.88
CA ALA A 88 -2.91 -5.77 0.69
C ALA A 88 -2.95 -6.81 -0.43
N GLU A 89 -2.09 -6.68 -1.46
CA GLU A 89 -1.96 -7.66 -2.54
C GLU A 89 -1.26 -8.92 -2.00
N VAL A 90 -0.17 -8.74 -1.24
CA VAL A 90 0.59 -9.86 -0.65
C VAL A 90 -0.25 -10.68 0.34
N VAL A 91 -0.98 -10.02 1.25
CA VAL A 91 -1.81 -10.72 2.25
C VAL A 91 -3.00 -11.44 1.61
N GLY A 92 -3.37 -11.08 0.37
CA GLY A 92 -4.45 -11.70 -0.39
C GLY A 92 -4.02 -12.77 -1.38
N LEU A 93 -2.72 -13.11 -1.46
CA LEU A 93 -2.21 -14.15 -2.35
C LEU A 93 -2.59 -15.55 -1.86
N ASP A 94 -2.83 -16.44 -2.81
CA ASP A 94 -2.96 -17.88 -2.60
C ASP A 94 -1.83 -18.63 -3.34
N LEU A 95 -1.60 -19.89 -2.99
CA LEU A 95 -0.57 -20.74 -3.61
C LEU A 95 -0.76 -20.83 -5.14
N GLY A 96 -2.01 -20.89 -5.60
CA GLY A 96 -2.34 -20.95 -7.03
C GLY A 96 -2.13 -19.65 -7.80
N ASP A 97 -1.77 -18.56 -7.12
CA ASP A 97 -1.42 -17.30 -7.77
C ASP A 97 0.08 -17.17 -8.07
N VAL A 98 0.91 -18.12 -7.59
CA VAL A 98 2.36 -18.14 -7.81
C VAL A 98 2.71 -19.23 -8.82
N ASP A 99 3.38 -18.84 -9.90
CA ASP A 99 3.92 -19.74 -10.92
C ASP A 99 5.45 -19.71 -10.83
N PHE A 100 6.02 -20.73 -10.17
CA PHE A 100 7.47 -20.84 -9.99
C PHE A 100 8.19 -21.23 -11.28
N ASP A 101 7.53 -21.94 -12.20
CA ASP A 101 8.14 -22.39 -13.45
C ASP A 101 8.30 -21.23 -14.43
N GLN A 102 7.36 -20.29 -14.42
CA GLN A 102 7.40 -19.08 -15.25
C GLN A 102 7.97 -17.86 -14.52
N GLU A 103 8.27 -17.97 -13.22
CA GLU A 103 8.68 -16.86 -12.36
C GLU A 103 7.68 -15.70 -12.39
N LEU A 104 6.39 -16.00 -12.22
CA LEU A 104 5.30 -15.03 -12.27
C LEU A 104 4.42 -15.11 -11.03
N VAL A 105 3.86 -13.98 -10.62
CA VAL A 105 2.79 -13.93 -9.62
C VAL A 105 1.60 -13.13 -10.15
N ARG A 106 0.42 -13.71 -10.00
CA ARG A 106 -0.85 -13.08 -10.35
C ARG A 106 -1.40 -12.32 -9.15
N VAL A 107 -1.66 -11.04 -9.33
CA VAL A 107 -2.15 -10.18 -8.24
C VAL A 107 -3.49 -9.54 -8.60
N ARG A 108 -4.41 -9.52 -7.63
CA ARG A 108 -5.68 -8.79 -7.74
C ARG A 108 -5.55 -7.39 -7.17
N GLY A 109 -5.58 -6.41 -8.06
CA GLY A 109 -5.57 -5.00 -7.72
C GLY A 109 -6.97 -4.45 -7.39
N LYS A 110 -7.01 -3.15 -7.09
CA LYS A 110 -8.26 -2.42 -6.82
C LYS A 110 -9.24 -2.51 -8.00
N GLY A 111 -10.46 -2.93 -7.72
CA GLY A 111 -11.52 -3.10 -8.73
C GLY A 111 -11.50 -4.46 -9.41
N SER A 112 -10.94 -5.49 -8.75
CA SER A 112 -10.85 -6.86 -9.26
C SER A 112 -10.12 -6.99 -10.60
N LYS A 113 -9.20 -6.06 -10.88
CA LYS A 113 -8.32 -6.17 -12.05
C LYS A 113 -7.15 -7.08 -11.70
N GLU A 114 -6.99 -8.16 -12.46
CA GLU A 114 -5.82 -9.02 -12.38
C GLU A 114 -4.70 -8.42 -13.21
N ARG A 115 -3.48 -8.50 -12.67
CA ARG A 115 -2.24 -8.29 -13.43
C ARG A 115 -1.26 -9.38 -13.06
N VAL A 116 -0.36 -9.69 -13.98
CA VAL A 116 0.76 -10.59 -13.73
C VAL A 116 2.01 -9.72 -13.57
N VAL A 117 2.83 -10.04 -12.58
CA VAL A 117 4.12 -9.40 -12.36
C VAL A 117 5.22 -10.45 -12.25
N PRO A 118 6.45 -10.13 -12.68
CA PRO A 118 7.60 -11.00 -12.46
C PRO A 118 7.82 -11.26 -10.97
N LEU A 119 8.08 -12.52 -10.63
CA LEU A 119 8.50 -12.96 -9.32
C LEU A 119 10.03 -13.02 -9.31
N GLY A 120 10.69 -12.05 -8.67
CA GLY A 120 12.15 -12.06 -8.58
C GLY A 120 12.69 -13.30 -7.85
N GLU A 121 13.90 -13.72 -8.19
CA GLU A 121 14.56 -14.93 -7.65
C GLU A 121 14.54 -14.98 -6.11
N LEU A 122 14.82 -13.86 -5.44
CA LEU A 122 14.81 -13.78 -3.98
C LEU A 122 13.41 -13.98 -3.39
N ALA A 123 12.37 -13.45 -4.04
CA ALA A 123 10.98 -13.70 -3.64
C ALA A 123 10.56 -15.14 -3.92
N ALA A 124 10.92 -15.70 -5.08
CA ALA A 124 10.64 -17.09 -5.41
C ALA A 124 11.26 -18.03 -4.37
N LEU A 125 12.55 -17.85 -4.05
CA LEU A 125 13.25 -18.63 -3.04
C LEU A 125 12.61 -18.47 -1.65
N ALA A 126 12.29 -17.25 -1.24
CA ALA A 126 11.71 -17.01 0.07
C ALA A 126 10.30 -17.61 0.21
N VAL A 127 9.47 -17.53 -0.83
CA VAL A 127 8.13 -18.14 -0.85
C VAL A 127 8.23 -19.66 -0.91
N ALA A 128 9.15 -20.23 -1.68
CA ALA A 128 9.33 -21.69 -1.75
C ALA A 128 9.87 -22.31 -0.45
N ARG A 129 10.59 -21.52 0.37
CA ARG A 129 11.08 -21.96 1.69
C ARG A 129 10.03 -21.87 2.80
N TYR A 130 9.02 -21.04 2.64
CA TYR A 130 7.95 -20.83 3.63
C TYR A 130 6.84 -21.88 3.46
#